data_AF-A0A388STB6-F1
#
_entry.id   AF-A0A388STB6-F1
#
_cell.length_a   1.000
_cell.length_b   1.000
_cell.length_c   1.000
_cell.angle_alpha   90.00
_cell.angle_beta   90.00
_cell.angle_gamma   90.00
#
_symmetry.space_group_name_H-M   'P 1'
#
loop_
_entity.id
_entity.type
_entity.pdbx_description
1 polymer ?
#
loop_
_entity_poly.entity_id
_entity_poly.type
_entity_poly.pdbx_seq_one_letter_code
_entity_poly.pdbx_strand_id
1 'polypeptide(L)'
;MSTVSEGREAPSLDEPPIDIELIGDSTETALVMQLGTSTREDINKRTPVLIGHLQQLLAEELGADEDETVRRLFHEAYRLLDLKTRPAPDATTFAAYMFMREVASLARRFLWVYTQRSRTGVS
;
A
#
# COMPACT_ATOMS: atom_id res chain seq x y z
N MET A 1 -24.82 36.15 13.33
CA MET A 1 -23.34 36.04 13.34
C MET A 1 -22.99 34.80 14.14
N SER A 2 -22.24 33.80 13.69
CA SER A 2 -21.75 33.40 12.38
C SER A 2 -21.56 31.89 12.50
N THR A 3 -22.12 31.12 11.58
CA THR A 3 -21.83 29.68 11.46
C THR A 3 -20.45 29.55 10.84
N VAL A 4 -19.47 29.13 11.62
CA VAL A 4 -18.16 28.71 11.10
C VAL A 4 -18.41 27.39 10.38
N SER A 5 -18.58 27.46 9.07
CA SER A 5 -18.38 26.29 8.21
C SER A 5 -16.88 26.05 8.18
N GLU A 6 -16.39 25.08 8.94
CA GLU A 6 -15.09 24.49 8.69
C GLU A 6 -15.17 23.87 7.29
N GLY A 7 -14.57 24.56 6.33
CA GLY A 7 -14.35 24.02 5.00
C GLY A 7 -13.54 22.75 5.18
N ARG A 8 -14.11 21.60 4.83
CA ARG A 8 -13.34 20.44 4.42
C ARG A 8 -12.32 20.97 3.40
N GLU A 9 -11.05 20.95 3.77
CA GLU A 9 -9.97 21.13 2.81
C GLU A 9 -10.23 20.11 1.69
N ALA A 10 -10.58 20.63 0.51
CA ALA A 10 -10.67 19.80 -0.67
C ALA A 10 -9.31 19.14 -0.89
N PRO A 11 -9.26 17.87 -1.34
CA PRO A 11 -7.98 17.25 -1.67
C PRO A 11 -7.23 18.17 -2.62
N SER A 12 -6.00 18.53 -2.25
CA SER A 12 -5.15 19.36 -3.08
C SER A 12 -4.96 18.67 -4.43
N LEU A 13 -5.49 19.25 -5.50
CA LEU A 13 -5.39 18.77 -6.88
C LEU A 13 -3.96 18.77 -7.45
N ASP A 14 -2.96 19.04 -6.60
CA ASP A 14 -1.55 19.22 -6.95
C ASP A 14 -0.68 18.00 -6.66
N GLU A 15 -1.21 16.94 -6.02
CA GLU A 15 -0.46 15.70 -5.87
C GLU A 15 -0.53 14.90 -7.18
N PRO A 16 0.62 14.55 -7.80
CA PRO A 16 0.60 13.83 -9.06
C PRO A 16 -0.14 12.50 -8.88
N PRO A 17 -0.94 12.07 -9.89
CA PRO A 17 -1.66 10.82 -9.80
C PRO A 17 -0.70 9.67 -9.50
N ILE A 18 -1.17 8.68 -8.76
CA ILE A 18 -0.39 7.49 -8.41
C ILE A 18 0.23 6.89 -9.67
N ASP A 19 1.54 6.66 -9.61
CA ASP A 19 2.29 6.00 -10.68
C ASP A 19 1.96 4.50 -10.72
N ILE A 20 0.94 4.16 -11.51
CA ILE A 20 0.42 2.80 -11.63
C ILE A 20 1.47 1.82 -12.17
N GLU A 21 2.28 2.26 -13.13
CA GLU A 21 3.30 1.41 -13.77
C GLU A 21 4.41 1.10 -12.77
N LEU A 22 4.93 2.12 -12.08
CA LEU A 22 5.97 1.93 -11.07
C LEU A 22 5.53 0.99 -9.95
N ILE A 23 4.33 1.18 -9.39
CA ILE A 23 3.84 0.30 -8.33
C ILE A 23 3.59 -1.11 -8.86
N GLY A 24 3.05 -1.24 -10.07
CA GLY A 24 2.85 -2.52 -10.74
C GLY A 24 4.16 -3.30 -10.85
N ASP A 25 5.20 -2.69 -11.42
CA ASP A 25 6.51 -3.31 -11.63
C ASP A 25 7.22 -3.62 -10.31
N SER A 26 7.13 -2.71 -9.34
CA SER A 26 7.73 -2.88 -8.01
C SER A 26 7.12 -4.08 -7.27
N THR A 27 5.79 -4.21 -7.29
CA THR A 27 5.08 -5.34 -6.67
C THR A 27 5.28 -6.65 -7.42
N GLU A 28 5.27 -6.64 -8.75
CA GLU A 28 5.58 -7.83 -9.56
C GLU A 28 7.00 -8.33 -9.25
N THR A 29 8.00 -7.44 -9.28
CA THR A 29 9.39 -7.79 -8.98
C THR A 29 9.51 -8.44 -7.60
N ALA A 30 8.84 -7.88 -6.58
CA ALA A 30 8.87 -8.45 -5.23
C ALA A 30 8.17 -9.80 -5.13
N LEU A 31 7.09 -10.02 -5.87
CA LEU A 31 6.29 -11.25 -5.83
C LEU A 31 6.96 -12.41 -6.58
N VAL A 32 7.77 -12.13 -7.60
CA VAL A 32 8.54 -13.14 -8.34
C VAL A 32 9.90 -13.47 -7.71
N MET A 33 10.39 -12.66 -6.77
CA MET A 33 11.59 -12.97 -6.00
C MET A 33 11.45 -14.33 -5.29
N GLN A 34 12.48 -15.16 -5.37
CA GLN A 34 12.54 -16.44 -4.66
C GLN A 34 13.49 -16.35 -3.48
N LEU A 35 13.08 -16.89 -2.33
CA LEU A 35 13.91 -16.85 -1.12
C LEU A 35 15.27 -17.54 -1.31
N GLY A 36 15.34 -18.61 -2.10
CA GLY A 36 16.59 -19.34 -2.36
C GLY A 36 17.62 -18.56 -3.18
N THR A 37 17.22 -17.48 -3.86
CA THR A 37 18.09 -16.66 -4.71
C THR A 37 18.15 -15.19 -4.28
N SER A 38 17.49 -14.83 -3.18
CA SER A 38 17.46 -13.46 -2.63
C SER A 38 18.26 -13.38 -1.34
N THR A 39 19.03 -12.32 -1.18
CA THR A 39 19.72 -12.05 0.09
C THR A 39 18.81 -11.30 1.08
N ARG A 40 19.18 -11.32 2.36
CA ARG A 40 18.50 -10.47 3.37
C ARG A 40 18.62 -8.98 3.04
N GLU A 41 19.73 -8.58 2.44
CA GLU A 41 19.96 -7.20 2.00
C GLU A 41 18.99 -6.79 0.88
N ASP A 42 18.77 -7.66 -0.11
CA ASP A 42 17.81 -7.40 -1.20
C ASP A 42 16.39 -7.19 -0.66
N ILE A 43 15.98 -8.03 0.29
CA ILE A 43 14.69 -7.94 0.97
C ILE A 43 14.59 -6.61 1.74
N ASN A 44 15.62 -6.27 2.51
CA ASN A 44 15.65 -5.04 3.31
C ASN A 44 15.63 -3.77 2.44
N LYS A 45 16.27 -3.78 1.27
CA LYS A 45 16.23 -2.64 0.33
C LYS A 45 14.84 -2.44 -0.27
N ARG A 46 14.14 -3.53 -0.58
CA ARG A 46 12.85 -3.48 -1.29
C ARG A 46 11.66 -3.23 -0.38
N THR A 47 11.68 -3.78 0.83
CA THR A 47 10.57 -3.65 1.80
C THR A 47 10.12 -2.21 2.05
N PRO A 48 10.99 -1.22 2.34
CA PRO A 48 10.54 0.15 2.58
C PRO A 48 9.94 0.82 1.34
N VAL A 49 10.40 0.46 0.13
CA VAL A 49 9.82 0.95 -1.14
C VAL A 49 8.37 0.46 -1.28
N LEU A 50 8.13 -0.83 -1.03
CA LEU A 50 6.79 -1.42 -1.08
C LEU A 50 5.86 -0.85 0.00
N ILE A 51 6.38 -0.59 1.21
CA ILE A 51 5.62 0.09 2.27
C ILE A 51 5.23 1.48 1.80
N GLY A 52 6.14 2.24 1.18
CA GLY A 52 5.85 3.56 0.62
C GLY A 52 4.71 3.52 -0.40
N HIS A 53 4.77 2.59 -1.35
CA HIS A 53 3.69 2.40 -2.33
C HIS A 53 2.35 2.03 -1.68
N LEU A 54 2.36 1.13 -0.70
CA LEU A 54 1.15 0.79 0.04
C LEU A 54 0.58 2.00 0.78
N GLN A 55 1.44 2.82 1.42
CA GLN A 55 1.01 4.03 2.14
C GLN A 55 0.43 5.09 1.19
N GLN A 56 1.01 5.26 0.00
CA GLN A 56 0.46 6.13 -1.04
C GLN A 56 -0.96 5.69 -1.43
N LEU A 57 -1.16 4.40 -1.70
CA LEU A 57 -2.47 3.86 -2.04
C LEU A 57 -3.49 3.97 -0.91
N LEU A 58 -3.05 3.83 0.35
CA LEU A 58 -3.92 3.96 1.52
C LEU A 58 -4.34 5.42 1.80
N ALA A 59 -3.67 6.40 1.21
CA ALA A 59 -4.04 7.80 1.32
C ALA A 59 -5.18 8.19 0.37
N GLU A 60 -5.46 7.35 -0.63
CA GLU A 60 -6.52 7.58 -1.61
C GLU A 60 -7.91 7.26 -1.04
N GLU A 61 -8.93 7.98 -1.52
CA GLU A 61 -10.32 7.65 -1.25
C GLU A 61 -10.74 6.46 -2.13
N LEU A 62 -10.60 5.26 -1.56
CA LEU A 62 -10.90 4.00 -2.24
C LEU A 62 -12.27 3.43 -1.87
N GLY A 63 -13.16 4.21 -1.27
CA GLY A 63 -14.54 3.83 -0.99
C GLY A 63 -14.67 2.69 0.02
N ALA A 64 -13.92 2.81 1.13
CA ALA A 64 -13.99 1.87 2.24
C ALA A 64 -15.31 1.98 3.03
N ASP A 65 -15.99 3.11 2.92
CA ASP A 65 -17.28 3.34 3.58
C ASP A 65 -18.43 2.63 2.85
N GLU A 66 -18.31 2.44 1.52
CA GLU A 66 -19.34 1.83 0.68
C GLU A 66 -19.08 0.35 0.36
N ASP A 67 -17.81 -0.09 0.34
CA ASP A 67 -17.43 -1.46 -0.01
C ASP A 67 -16.76 -2.19 1.17
N GLU A 68 -17.48 -3.15 1.76
CA GLU A 68 -16.97 -3.96 2.87
C GLU A 68 -15.69 -4.74 2.52
N THR A 69 -15.52 -5.14 1.26
CA THR A 69 -14.30 -5.82 0.81
C THR A 69 -13.11 -4.89 0.83
N VAL A 70 -13.29 -3.65 0.37
CA VAL A 70 -12.25 -2.62 0.47
C VAL A 70 -11.97 -2.28 1.93
N ARG A 71 -13.00 -2.14 2.76
CA ARG A 71 -12.85 -1.92 4.21
C ARG A 71 -12.01 -3.01 4.88
N ARG A 72 -12.24 -4.29 4.55
CA ARG A 72 -11.42 -5.40 5.07
C ARG A 72 -9.97 -5.31 4.60
N LEU A 73 -9.74 -4.89 3.36
CA LEU A 73 -8.41 -4.69 2.81
C LEU A 73 -7.63 -3.59 3.57
N PHE A 74 -8.30 -2.48 3.93
CA PHE A 74 -7.73 -1.45 4.80
C PHE A 74 -7.36 -2.02 6.18
N HIS A 75 -8.24 -2.80 6.81
CA HIS A 75 -7.93 -3.43 8.09
C HIS A 75 -6.72 -4.37 8.00
N GLU A 76 -6.61 -5.16 6.94
CA GLU A 76 -5.44 -6.03 6.69
C GLU A 76 -4.16 -5.21 6.60
N ALA A 77 -4.17 -4.11 5.85
CA ALA A 77 -3.00 -3.27 5.66
C ALA A 77 -2.60 -2.51 6.92
N TYR A 78 -3.55 -1.93 7.66
CA TYR A 78 -3.22 -1.28 8.93
C TYR A 78 -2.64 -2.26 9.95
N ARG A 79 -3.19 -3.49 10.01
CA ARG A 79 -2.63 -4.54 10.87
C ARG A 79 -1.21 -4.92 10.46
N LEU A 80 -0.94 -5.03 9.16
CA LEU A 80 0.40 -5.36 8.66
C LEU A 80 1.42 -4.22 8.88
N LEU A 81 0.98 -2.97 8.79
CA LEU A 81 1.86 -1.81 8.93
C LEU A 81 2.11 -1.39 10.38
N ASP A 82 1.32 -1.90 11.33
CA ASP A 82 1.55 -1.75 12.77
C ASP A 82 3.00 -2.10 13.13
N LEU A 83 3.64 -1.27 13.94
CA LEU A 83 5.02 -1.49 14.36
C LEU A 83 5.24 -2.85 15.02
N LYS A 84 4.22 -3.40 15.69
CA LYS A 84 4.29 -4.69 16.37
C LYS A 84 4.32 -5.88 15.42
N THR A 85 3.86 -5.71 14.18
CA THR A 85 3.85 -6.78 13.16
C THR A 85 5.06 -6.73 12.25
N ARG A 86 5.84 -5.65 12.27
CA ARG A 86 7.07 -5.52 11.49
C ARG A 86 8.15 -6.48 12.01
N PRO A 87 8.87 -7.18 11.10
CA PRO A 87 10.05 -7.95 11.48
C PRO A 87 11.09 -7.05 12.17
N ALA A 88 11.58 -7.49 13.33
CA ALA A 88 12.70 -6.86 14.00
C ALA A 88 14.00 -6.94 13.15
N PRO A 89 15.01 -6.10 13.41
CA PRO A 89 16.27 -6.12 12.66
C PRO A 89 16.99 -7.48 12.68
N ASP A 90 16.83 -8.24 13.75
CA ASP A 90 17.39 -9.59 13.97
C ASP A 90 16.45 -10.72 13.55
N ALA A 91 15.27 -10.42 13.00
CA ALA A 91 14.34 -11.42 12.51
C ALA A 91 14.99 -12.26 11.39
N THR A 92 14.55 -13.51 11.24
CA THR A 92 15.07 -14.41 10.21
C THR A 92 14.84 -13.86 8.80
N THR A 93 15.69 -14.25 7.84
CA THR A 93 15.50 -13.91 6.42
C THR A 93 14.14 -14.36 5.91
N PHE A 94 13.66 -15.52 6.35
CA PHE A 94 12.33 -16.02 6.03
C PHE A 94 11.22 -15.07 6.51
N ALA A 95 11.27 -14.62 7.77
CA ALA A 95 10.26 -13.72 8.31
C ALA A 95 10.19 -12.38 7.55
N ALA A 96 11.34 -11.79 7.25
CA ALA A 96 11.36 -10.55 6.45
C ALA A 96 10.93 -10.74 5.00
N TYR A 97 11.28 -11.88 4.40
CA TYR A 97 10.82 -12.22 3.05
C TYR A 97 9.29 -12.35 3.01
N MET A 98 8.70 -13.05 3.98
CA MET A 98 7.24 -13.19 4.06
C MET A 98 6.55 -11.84 4.26
N PHE A 99 7.06 -11.02 5.17
CA PHE A 99 6.55 -9.67 5.38
C PHE A 99 6.61 -8.82 4.10
N MET A 100 7.76 -8.80 3.40
CA MET A 100 7.91 -8.09 2.13
C MET A 100 6.88 -8.54 1.09
N ARG A 101 6.64 -9.87 0.97
CA ARG A 101 5.65 -10.41 0.03
C ARG A 101 4.21 -10.06 0.41
N GLU A 102 3.88 -10.03 1.70
CA GLU A 102 2.57 -9.61 2.17
C GLU A 102 2.31 -8.12 1.87
N VAL A 103 3.31 -7.26 2.09
CA VAL A 103 3.23 -5.84 1.72
C VAL A 103 3.03 -5.69 0.21
N ALA A 104 3.83 -6.40 -0.61
CA ALA A 104 3.70 -6.36 -2.07
C ALA A 104 2.32 -6.86 -2.55
N SER A 105 1.79 -7.91 -1.94
CA SER A 105 0.47 -8.46 -2.26
C SER A 105 -0.65 -7.47 -1.95
N LEU A 106 -0.59 -6.79 -0.79
CA LEU A 106 -1.55 -5.76 -0.43
C LEU A 106 -1.44 -4.55 -1.37
N ALA A 107 -0.24 -4.05 -1.62
CA ALA A 107 -0.03 -2.94 -2.56
C ALA A 107 -0.62 -3.26 -3.95
N ARG A 108 -0.42 -4.48 -4.47
CA ARG A 108 -1.00 -4.89 -5.75
C ARG A 108 -2.54 -4.96 -5.73
N ARG A 109 -3.13 -5.44 -4.63
CA ARG A 109 -4.60 -5.47 -4.46
C ARG A 109 -5.18 -4.06 -4.40
N PHE A 110 -4.55 -3.16 -3.65
CA PHE A 110 -4.94 -1.75 -3.59
C PHE A 110 -4.77 -1.04 -4.93
N LEU A 111 -3.68 -1.30 -5.64
CA LEU A 111 -3.47 -0.75 -6.99
C LEU A 111 -4.58 -1.20 -7.95
N TRP A 112 -5.01 -2.47 -7.86
CA TRP A 112 -6.16 -2.94 -8.63
C TRP A 112 -7.42 -2.16 -8.29
N VAL A 113 -7.74 -1.95 -7.01
CA VAL A 113 -8.90 -1.15 -6.57
C VAL A 113 -8.82 0.28 -7.10
N TYR A 114 -7.66 0.94 -6.94
CA TYR A 114 -7.40 2.28 -7.45
C TYR A 114 -7.68 2.36 -8.96
N THR A 115 -7.07 1.47 -9.75
CA THR A 115 -7.25 1.46 -11.21
C THR A 115 -8.69 1.20 -11.67
N GLN A 116 -9.47 0.40 -10.93
CA GLN A 116 -10.90 0.24 -11.24
C GLN A 116 -11.66 1.54 -11.01
N ARG A 117 -11.39 2.24 -9.90
CA ARG A 117 -12.08 3.49 -9.56
C ARG A 117 -11.70 4.64 -10.48
N SER A 118 -10.41 4.82 -10.79
CA SER A 118 -9.95 5.85 -11.72
C SER A 118 -10.53 5.67 -13.13
N ARG A 119 -10.84 4.44 -13.56
CA ARG A 119 -11.51 4.17 -14.85
C ARG A 119 -13.01 4.47 -14.83
N THR A 120 -13.65 4.41 -13.66
CA THR A 120 -15.09 4.67 -13.52
C THR A 120 -15.44 6.15 -13.37
N GLY A 121 -14.44 7.04 -13.22
CA GLY A 121 -14.64 8.49 -13.12
C GLY A 121 -15.37 8.94 -11.85
N VAL A 122 -15.46 8.07 -10.85
CA VAL A 122 -16.01 8.40 -9.53
C VAL A 122 -14.85 8.96 -8.70
N SER A 123 -14.66 10.28 -8.80
CA SER A 123 -13.92 11.10 -7.84
C SER A 123 -14.89 11.81 -6.91
#